data_AF-A0A917J6I5-F1
#
_entry.id   AF-A0A917J6I5-F1
#
_cell.length_a   1.000
_cell.length_b   1.000
_cell.length_c   1.000
_cell.angle_alpha   90.00
_cell.angle_beta   90.00
_cell.angle_gamma   90.00
#
_symmetry.space_group_name_H-M   'P 1'
#
loop_
_entity.id
_entity.type
_entity.pdbx_description
1 polymer ?
#
loop_
_entity_poly.entity_id
_entity_poly.type
_entity_poly.pdbx_seq_one_letter_code
_entity_poly.pdbx_strand_id
1 'polypeptide(L)'
;MLSSTNAVKNEQTGEFNVENDSVKITYSFYGQNAPVGIQVYNKSNKPLYIDWQSSAMVVGDKTISYANKNVPISGNINGVSDTYSTSNRGSNIAYPQSTYTSGSINAVAKLPESVTFLPPHAKGDFRPAYVTNGFLSVPDTMLHKEITGFIEQYSTVPVNVKVANFTKENSPLVFKSFLTLYTLQGNQPKPVLYEQEFFISKLVNSSSNPKDLTDYQVQRGDYFINSKKTGYAKVMTGIGIAAAVGGVAAVGASADNSNNTQ
;
A
#
# COMPACT_ATOMS: atom_id res chain seq x y z
N MET A 1 17.60 -26.20 -14.36
CA MET A 1 18.66 -25.18 -14.21
C MET A 1 18.19 -24.20 -13.18
N LEU A 2 18.80 -24.22 -11.99
CA LEU A 2 18.66 -23.18 -10.99
C LEU A 2 19.50 -22.00 -11.48
N SER A 3 18.91 -20.84 -11.68
CA SER A 3 19.70 -19.62 -11.77
C SER A 3 18.85 -18.45 -11.33
N SER A 4 19.19 -17.90 -10.18
CA SER A 4 19.18 -16.45 -10.06
C SER A 4 20.43 -15.99 -9.33
N THR A 5 21.14 -15.08 -9.98
CA THR A 5 22.01 -14.10 -9.32
C THR A 5 21.14 -13.15 -8.48
N ASN A 6 21.71 -12.60 -7.42
CA ASN A 6 21.06 -11.51 -6.67
C ASN A 6 20.83 -10.32 -7.60
N ALA A 7 19.67 -9.67 -7.47
CA ALA A 7 19.31 -8.51 -8.25
C ALA A 7 20.37 -7.41 -8.11
N VAL A 8 20.69 -6.77 -9.23
CA VAL A 8 21.61 -5.63 -9.26
C VAL A 8 20.80 -4.36 -9.07
N LYS A 9 21.13 -3.61 -8.02
CA LYS A 9 20.51 -2.31 -7.74
C LYS A 9 21.02 -1.26 -8.72
N ASN A 10 20.12 -0.50 -9.31
CA ASN A 10 20.43 0.73 -10.03
C ASN A 10 20.54 1.88 -9.02
N GLU A 11 21.73 2.45 -8.86
CA GLU A 11 21.93 3.50 -7.85
C GLU A 11 21.24 4.83 -8.17
N GLN A 12 20.87 5.08 -9.42
CA GLN A 12 20.13 6.28 -9.82
C GLN A 12 18.64 6.13 -9.52
N THR A 13 18.03 5.03 -9.94
CA THR A 13 16.57 4.82 -9.83
C THR A 13 16.16 4.10 -8.55
N GLY A 14 17.08 3.41 -7.86
CA GLY A 14 16.77 2.55 -6.72
C GLY A 14 16.04 1.26 -7.10
N GLU A 15 15.93 0.95 -8.39
CA GLU A 15 15.30 -0.29 -8.88
C GLU A 15 16.27 -1.46 -8.83
N PHE A 16 15.75 -2.66 -8.66
CA PHE A 16 16.54 -3.88 -8.62
C PHE A 16 16.28 -4.72 -9.87
N ASN A 17 17.33 -5.04 -10.62
CA ASN A 17 17.22 -5.69 -11.91
C ASN A 17 17.81 -7.10 -11.89
N VAL A 18 17.05 -8.05 -12.40
CA VAL A 18 17.48 -9.43 -12.70
C VAL A 18 17.28 -9.64 -14.17
N GLU A 19 18.34 -9.99 -14.90
CA GLU A 19 18.27 -10.11 -16.35
C GLU A 19 19.07 -11.31 -16.83
N ASN A 20 18.48 -12.06 -17.76
CA ASN A 20 19.14 -13.09 -18.54
C ASN A 20 18.70 -12.97 -20.02
N ASP A 21 19.03 -13.98 -20.82
CA ASP A 21 18.74 -13.98 -22.26
C ASP A 21 17.23 -14.02 -22.57
N SER A 22 16.42 -14.58 -21.68
CA SER A 22 14.99 -14.84 -21.90
C SER A 22 14.06 -13.86 -21.21
N VAL A 23 14.46 -13.29 -20.07
CA VAL A 23 13.61 -12.41 -19.27
C VAL A 23 14.42 -11.33 -18.58
N LYS A 24 13.80 -10.16 -18.43
CA LYS A 24 14.22 -9.12 -17.50
C LYS A 24 13.12 -8.90 -16.47
N ILE A 25 13.50 -8.92 -15.20
CA ILE A 25 12.62 -8.64 -14.06
C ILE A 25 13.16 -7.41 -13.36
N THR A 26 12.33 -6.38 -13.20
CA THR A 26 12.67 -5.15 -12.49
C THR A 26 11.75 -5.01 -11.29
N TYR A 27 12.34 -4.88 -10.12
CA TYR A 27 11.63 -4.64 -8.86
C TYR A 27 11.75 -3.18 -8.45
N SER A 28 10.64 -2.60 -8.01
CA SER A 28 10.57 -1.26 -7.45
C SER A 28 9.56 -1.26 -6.32
N PHE A 29 9.90 -0.64 -5.20
CA PHE A 29 9.01 -0.50 -4.06
C PHE A 29 8.46 0.93 -3.91
N TYR A 30 8.67 1.75 -4.93
CA TYR A 30 8.20 3.11 -4.96
C TYR A 30 6.67 3.16 -5.01
N GLY A 31 6.11 3.97 -4.11
CA GLY A 31 4.70 4.31 -4.07
C GLY A 31 4.17 4.38 -2.66
N GLN A 32 2.97 4.93 -2.51
CA GLN A 32 2.28 4.96 -1.22
C GLN A 32 2.10 3.54 -0.68
N ASN A 33 2.45 3.34 0.59
CA ASN A 33 2.39 2.04 1.28
C ASN A 33 3.36 0.97 0.72
N ALA A 34 4.43 1.39 0.07
CA ALA A 34 5.47 0.51 -0.49
C ALA A 34 4.89 -0.69 -1.27
N PRO A 35 4.26 -0.44 -2.43
CA PRO A 35 3.80 -1.52 -3.29
C PRO A 35 5.00 -2.35 -3.75
N VAL A 36 4.83 -3.65 -3.90
CA VAL A 36 5.82 -4.51 -4.55
C VAL A 36 5.61 -4.38 -6.05
N GLY A 37 6.26 -3.41 -6.69
CA GLY A 37 6.26 -3.24 -8.13
C GLY A 37 7.16 -4.30 -8.79
N ILE A 38 6.58 -5.10 -9.67
CA ILE A 38 7.29 -6.11 -10.46
C ILE A 38 7.00 -5.83 -11.93
N GLN A 39 8.03 -5.50 -12.70
CA GLN A 39 7.97 -5.44 -14.14
C GLN A 39 8.62 -6.69 -14.71
N VAL A 40 7.92 -7.41 -15.58
CA VAL A 40 8.46 -8.58 -16.29
C VAL A 40 8.46 -8.27 -17.77
N TYR A 41 9.64 -8.33 -18.39
CA TYR A 41 9.81 -8.21 -19.83
C TYR A 41 10.25 -9.55 -20.42
N ASN A 42 9.42 -10.12 -21.27
CA ASN A 42 9.72 -11.34 -22.00
C ASN A 42 10.61 -11.01 -23.21
N LYS A 43 11.90 -11.33 -23.13
CA LYS A 43 12.87 -11.12 -24.23
C LYS A 43 12.85 -12.27 -25.24
N SER A 44 12.15 -13.35 -24.93
CA SER A 44 12.15 -14.56 -25.73
C SER A 44 11.10 -14.52 -26.85
N ASN A 45 11.27 -15.38 -27.85
CA ASN A 45 10.29 -15.60 -28.92
C ASN A 45 9.12 -16.51 -28.51
N LYS A 46 9.05 -16.94 -27.25
CA LYS A 46 8.01 -17.84 -26.74
C LYS A 46 7.16 -17.10 -25.70
N PRO A 47 5.87 -17.45 -25.55
CA PRO A 47 5.08 -16.90 -24.46
C PRO A 47 5.64 -17.28 -23.10
N LEU A 48 5.51 -16.36 -22.15
CA LEU A 48 5.90 -16.51 -20.76
C LEU A 48 4.65 -16.42 -19.90
N TYR A 49 4.59 -17.22 -18.84
CA TYR A 49 3.49 -17.22 -17.90
C TYR A 49 4.02 -16.90 -16.52
N ILE A 50 3.34 -16.02 -15.81
CA ILE A 50 3.65 -15.66 -14.42
C ILE A 50 2.65 -16.40 -13.54
N ASP A 51 3.13 -17.28 -12.66
CA ASP A 51 2.28 -18.02 -11.71
C ASP A 51 2.25 -17.29 -10.37
N TRP A 52 1.18 -16.52 -10.13
CA TRP A 52 1.01 -15.76 -8.91
C TRP A 52 0.67 -16.62 -7.70
N GLN A 53 0.09 -17.82 -7.89
CA GLN A 53 -0.23 -18.74 -6.80
C GLN A 53 1.04 -19.37 -6.22
N SER A 54 2.02 -19.65 -7.09
CA SER A 54 3.34 -20.15 -6.71
C SER A 54 4.35 -19.02 -6.46
N SER A 55 3.88 -17.78 -6.25
CA SER A 55 4.73 -16.62 -6.01
C SER A 55 4.34 -15.89 -4.72
N ALA A 56 5.33 -15.39 -4.00
CA ALA A 56 5.13 -14.74 -2.72
C ALA A 56 6.31 -13.85 -2.33
N MET A 57 6.08 -12.98 -1.36
CA MET A 57 7.09 -12.25 -0.64
C MET A 57 7.20 -12.78 0.78
N VAL A 58 8.41 -12.82 1.33
CA VAL A 58 8.68 -13.16 2.72
C VAL A 58 9.36 -11.97 3.38
N VAL A 59 8.78 -11.50 4.48
CA VAL A 59 9.31 -10.40 5.31
C VAL A 59 9.50 -10.94 6.71
N GLY A 60 10.76 -11.10 7.14
CA GLY A 60 11.06 -11.84 8.37
C GLY A 60 10.57 -13.29 8.28
N ASP A 61 9.64 -13.67 9.14
CA ASP A 61 9.00 -14.99 9.23
C ASP A 61 7.60 -15.04 8.58
N LYS A 62 7.13 -13.92 8.01
CA LYS A 62 5.78 -13.80 7.46
C LYS A 62 5.77 -13.83 5.94
N THR A 63 4.81 -14.54 5.38
CA THR A 63 4.63 -14.68 3.92
C THR A 63 3.42 -13.90 3.43
N ILE A 64 3.61 -13.15 2.35
CA ILE A 64 2.58 -12.39 1.63
C ILE A 64 2.47 -13.00 0.23
N SER A 65 1.36 -13.66 -0.06
CA SER A 65 1.11 -14.25 -1.39
C SER A 65 0.92 -13.16 -2.45
N TYR A 66 1.43 -13.39 -3.66
CA TYR A 66 1.20 -12.50 -4.80
C TYR A 66 -0.12 -12.76 -5.53
N ALA A 67 -0.73 -13.92 -5.33
CA ALA A 67 -2.08 -14.17 -5.81
C ALA A 67 -3.06 -13.31 -5.02
N ASN A 68 -3.91 -12.56 -5.73
CA ASN A 68 -5.04 -11.91 -5.11
C ASN A 68 -6.00 -13.01 -4.62
N LYS A 69 -6.39 -12.95 -3.34
CA LYS A 69 -7.32 -13.91 -2.71
C LYS A 69 -8.68 -13.28 -2.42
N ASN A 70 -8.84 -12.00 -2.71
CA ASN A 70 -10.05 -11.26 -2.43
C ASN A 70 -11.03 -11.43 -3.60
N VAL A 71 -12.19 -11.99 -3.29
CA VAL A 71 -13.35 -11.99 -4.18
C VAL A 71 -14.30 -10.92 -3.65
N PRO A 72 -14.30 -9.70 -4.23
CA PRO A 72 -15.19 -8.65 -3.75
C PRO A 72 -16.63 -9.07 -4.03
N ILE A 73 -17.45 -9.11 -2.98
CA ILE A 73 -18.89 -9.33 -3.05
C ILE A 73 -19.55 -8.07 -2.50
N SER A 74 -20.30 -7.37 -3.35
CA SER A 74 -21.14 -6.24 -2.94
C SER A 74 -22.60 -6.66 -3.00
N GLY A 75 -23.35 -6.37 -1.94
CA GLY A 75 -24.80 -6.57 -1.87
C GLY A 75 -25.47 -5.38 -1.21
N ASN A 76 -26.71 -5.10 -1.58
CA ASN A 76 -27.55 -4.11 -0.91
C ASN A 76 -28.52 -4.85 0.02
N ILE A 77 -28.58 -4.44 1.28
CA ILE A 77 -29.53 -4.95 2.26
C ILE A 77 -30.37 -3.77 2.74
N ASN A 78 -31.68 -3.83 2.49
CA ASN A 78 -32.63 -2.86 3.01
C ASN A 78 -33.32 -3.50 4.21
N GLY A 79 -33.07 -2.96 5.41
CA GLY A 79 -33.73 -3.39 6.65
C GLY A 79 -34.67 -2.31 7.18
N VAL A 80 -35.82 -2.72 7.70
CA VAL A 80 -36.74 -1.84 8.45
C VAL A 80 -36.90 -2.44 9.85
N SER A 81 -36.88 -1.61 10.89
CA SER A 81 -36.91 -2.03 12.30
C SER A 81 -38.18 -1.61 13.02
N ASP A 82 -38.59 -2.36 14.03
CA ASP A 82 -39.72 -2.03 14.90
C ASP A 82 -39.29 -1.14 16.08
N THR A 83 -40.00 -0.02 16.28
CA THR A 83 -39.85 0.84 17.46
C THR A 83 -41.16 0.89 18.25
N TYR A 84 -41.07 0.68 19.56
CA TYR A 84 -42.20 0.83 20.47
C TYR A 84 -42.46 2.31 20.76
N SER A 85 -43.63 2.81 20.39
CA SER A 85 -44.12 4.13 20.79
C SER A 85 -45.01 3.97 22.03
N THR A 86 -44.60 4.56 23.15
CA THR A 86 -45.45 4.66 24.35
C THR A 86 -46.13 6.02 24.33
N SER A 87 -47.46 6.07 24.35
CA SER A 87 -48.17 7.33 24.56
C SER A 87 -48.14 7.69 26.06
N ASN A 88 -47.64 8.89 26.38
CA ASN A 88 -47.47 9.38 27.76
C ASN A 88 -48.80 9.78 28.44
N ARG A 89 -49.87 8.97 28.30
CA ARG A 89 -51.15 9.19 28.99
C ARG A 89 -51.83 7.88 29.40
N GLY A 90 -51.26 7.24 30.43
CA GLY A 90 -52.01 6.42 31.39
C GLY A 90 -52.66 5.11 30.92
N SER A 91 -52.58 4.74 29.64
CA SER A 91 -53.03 3.43 29.14
C SER A 91 -51.87 2.66 28.50
N ASN A 92 -51.42 1.60 29.16
CA ASN A 92 -50.37 0.70 28.69
C ASN A 92 -50.90 -0.30 27.67
N ILE A 93 -51.27 0.15 26.48
CA ILE A 93 -51.54 -0.76 25.35
C ILE A 93 -50.48 -0.51 24.27
N ALA A 94 -49.42 -1.30 24.32
CA ALA A 94 -48.40 -1.36 23.27
C ALA A 94 -48.90 -2.31 22.17
N TYR A 95 -49.09 -1.80 20.95
CA TYR A 95 -49.35 -2.66 19.79
C TYR A 95 -48.02 -3.03 19.13
N PRO A 96 -47.69 -4.33 18.98
CA PRO A 96 -46.56 -4.72 18.17
C PRO A 96 -46.85 -4.33 16.71
N GLN A 97 -45.97 -3.54 16.11
CA GLN A 97 -45.88 -3.41 14.66
C GLN A 97 -44.75 -4.35 14.26
N SER A 98 -45.04 -5.33 13.41
CA SER A 98 -44.04 -6.28 12.90
C SER A 98 -43.62 -5.84 11.52
N THR A 99 -42.33 -5.55 11.33
CA THR A 99 -41.79 -5.25 10.00
C THR A 99 -40.89 -6.38 9.50
N TYR A 100 -41.22 -6.91 8.32
CA TYR A 100 -40.48 -8.00 7.70
C TYR A 100 -39.24 -7.44 7.00
N THR A 101 -38.07 -8.04 7.26
CA THR A 101 -36.84 -7.75 6.52
C THR A 101 -36.68 -8.80 5.42
N SER A 102 -36.62 -8.36 4.16
CA SER A 102 -36.20 -9.20 3.05
C SER A 102 -35.02 -8.54 2.34
N GLY A 103 -33.93 -9.29 2.24
CA GLY A 103 -32.74 -8.91 1.48
C GLY A 103 -32.54 -9.89 0.34
N SER A 104 -32.16 -9.39 -0.83
CA SER A 104 -31.70 -10.24 -1.92
C SER A 104 -30.30 -9.79 -2.32
N ILE A 105 -29.39 -10.75 -2.47
CA ILE A 105 -28.02 -10.50 -2.95
C ILE A 105 -27.91 -11.14 -4.31
N ASN A 106 -27.84 -10.31 -5.34
CA ASN A 106 -27.42 -10.72 -6.67
C ASN A 106 -25.96 -10.29 -6.84
N ALA A 107 -25.03 -11.23 -6.80
CA ALA A 107 -23.60 -10.95 -6.91
C ALA A 107 -22.96 -11.80 -8.02
N VAL A 108 -22.10 -11.17 -8.81
CA VAL A 108 -21.21 -11.85 -9.76
C VAL A 108 -19.80 -11.80 -9.19
N ALA A 109 -19.27 -12.96 -8.83
CA ALA A 109 -17.90 -13.10 -8.34
C ALA A 109 -16.93 -13.23 -9.52
N LYS A 110 -16.01 -12.26 -9.68
CA LYS A 110 -14.85 -12.44 -10.56
C LYS A 110 -13.73 -13.07 -9.75
N LEU A 111 -13.36 -14.30 -10.09
CA LEU A 111 -12.21 -14.94 -9.48
C LEU A 111 -10.93 -14.19 -9.91
N PRO A 112 -10.03 -13.90 -8.96
CA PRO A 112 -8.76 -13.27 -9.27
C PRO A 112 -7.91 -14.17 -10.18
N GLU A 113 -7.25 -13.55 -11.16
CA GLU A 113 -6.37 -14.26 -12.08
C GLU A 113 -5.14 -14.78 -11.32
N SER A 114 -4.93 -16.10 -11.36
CA SER A 114 -3.80 -16.77 -10.73
C SER A 114 -2.57 -16.85 -11.62
N VAL A 115 -2.75 -16.69 -12.94
CA VAL A 115 -1.69 -16.76 -13.93
C VAL A 115 -1.85 -15.59 -14.90
N THR A 116 -0.74 -14.92 -15.21
CA THR A 116 -0.70 -13.92 -16.28
C THR A 116 0.05 -14.47 -17.49
N PHE A 117 -0.60 -14.38 -18.64
CA PHE A 117 0.02 -14.63 -19.95
C PHE A 117 0.77 -13.39 -20.44
N LEU A 118 2.02 -13.57 -20.84
CA LEU A 118 2.85 -12.52 -21.42
C LEU A 118 3.35 -12.98 -22.80
N PRO A 119 2.91 -12.31 -23.89
CA PRO A 119 3.38 -12.63 -25.25
C PRO A 119 4.90 -12.50 -25.40
N PRO A 120 5.48 -13.07 -26.47
CA PRO A 120 6.85 -12.77 -26.90
C PRO A 120 7.06 -11.25 -27.00
N HIS A 121 8.21 -10.77 -26.53
CA HIS A 121 8.61 -9.35 -26.61
C HIS A 121 7.65 -8.37 -25.93
N ALA A 122 6.79 -8.86 -25.03
CA ALA A 122 5.87 -8.04 -24.27
C ALA A 122 6.39 -7.77 -22.85
N LYS A 123 5.92 -6.65 -22.29
CA LYS A 123 6.21 -6.21 -20.94
C LYS A 123 4.90 -6.11 -20.14
N GLY A 124 4.94 -6.56 -18.90
CA GLY A 124 3.85 -6.37 -17.94
C GLY A 124 4.33 -5.70 -16.67
N ASP A 125 3.50 -4.81 -16.12
CA ASP A 125 3.74 -4.07 -14.88
C ASP A 125 2.72 -4.49 -13.82
N PHE A 126 3.21 -5.01 -12.70
CA PHE A 126 2.39 -5.65 -11.68
C PHE A 126 2.64 -5.06 -10.29
N ARG A 127 1.59 -5.04 -9.47
CA ARG A 127 1.64 -4.64 -8.06
C ARG A 127 0.87 -5.65 -7.20
N PRO A 128 1.37 -6.90 -7.06
CA PRO A 128 0.61 -7.97 -6.42
C PRO A 128 0.47 -7.84 -4.90
N ALA A 129 1.33 -7.05 -4.25
CA ALA A 129 1.36 -6.94 -2.79
C ALA A 129 1.84 -5.56 -2.33
N TYR A 130 1.67 -5.28 -1.04
CA TYR A 130 2.17 -4.09 -0.36
C TYR A 130 2.95 -4.52 0.88
N VAL A 131 4.15 -3.97 1.07
CA VAL A 131 5.02 -4.38 2.17
C VAL A 131 4.52 -3.84 3.51
N THR A 132 3.88 -2.67 3.53
CA THR A 132 3.53 -1.95 4.78
C THR A 132 2.25 -2.45 5.45
N ASN A 133 1.65 -3.56 4.99
CA ASN A 133 0.37 -4.10 5.48
C ASN A 133 0.49 -4.78 6.87
N GLY A 134 1.14 -4.12 7.84
CA GLY A 134 1.40 -4.60 9.20
C GLY A 134 2.73 -5.34 9.39
N PHE A 135 3.57 -5.44 8.35
CA PHE A 135 4.81 -6.24 8.37
C PHE A 135 6.07 -5.42 8.67
N LEU A 136 5.99 -4.09 8.65
CA LEU A 136 7.13 -3.21 8.85
C LEU A 136 7.07 -2.55 10.22
N SER A 137 7.84 -3.08 11.17
CA SER A 137 8.11 -2.44 12.45
C SER A 137 9.57 -2.03 12.49
N VAL A 138 9.84 -0.74 12.30
CA VAL A 138 11.17 -0.17 12.50
C VAL A 138 11.22 0.43 13.91
N PRO A 139 12.21 0.06 14.75
CA PRO A 139 12.35 0.64 16.08
C PRO A 139 12.46 2.16 16.03
N ASP A 140 11.76 2.85 16.94
CA ASP A 140 11.80 4.31 17.02
C ASP A 140 13.21 4.86 17.28
N THR A 141 14.11 4.06 17.86
CA THR A 141 15.52 4.41 18.09
C THR A 141 16.33 4.59 16.81
N MET A 142 15.89 3.99 15.71
CA MET A 142 16.55 4.10 14.39
C MET A 142 16.02 5.30 13.58
N LEU A 143 14.93 5.91 14.05
CA LEU A 143 14.34 7.09 13.43
C LEU A 143 14.97 8.36 14.00
N HIS A 144 15.45 9.23 13.12
CA HIS A 144 15.90 10.59 13.44
C HIS A 144 15.03 11.62 12.73
N LYS A 145 15.04 12.87 13.20
CA LYS A 145 14.32 13.96 12.53
C LYS A 145 15.14 14.46 11.34
N GLU A 146 14.49 14.65 10.21
CA GLU A 146 15.04 15.27 9.01
C GLU A 146 14.04 16.32 8.50
N ILE A 147 14.52 17.36 7.84
CA ILE A 147 13.68 18.36 7.18
C ILE A 147 13.62 18.00 5.70
N THR A 148 12.41 17.85 5.16
CA THR A 148 12.16 17.70 3.72
C THR A 148 11.22 18.81 3.25
N GLY A 149 11.13 19.02 1.94
CA GLY A 149 10.15 19.94 1.36
C GLY A 149 8.75 19.31 1.28
N PHE A 150 7.73 20.08 1.59
CA PHE A 150 6.32 19.81 1.33
C PHE A 150 5.81 20.76 0.25
N ILE A 151 5.19 20.21 -0.79
CA ILE A 151 4.75 20.93 -1.97
C ILE A 151 3.33 21.45 -1.73
N GLU A 152 3.18 22.77 -1.66
CA GLU A 152 1.91 23.47 -1.55
C GLU A 152 1.70 24.33 -2.79
N GLN A 153 0.80 23.91 -3.71
CA GLN A 153 0.37 24.61 -4.92
C GLN A 153 1.49 25.21 -5.81
N TYR A 154 2.18 26.25 -5.34
CA TYR A 154 3.23 27.02 -6.02
C TYR A 154 4.52 27.19 -5.21
N SER A 155 4.61 26.62 -3.99
CA SER A 155 5.76 26.76 -3.11
C SER A 155 6.14 25.43 -2.48
N THR A 156 7.38 25.35 -1.99
CA THR A 156 7.86 24.23 -1.18
C THR A 156 8.19 24.75 0.22
N VAL A 157 7.50 24.24 1.23
CA VAL A 157 7.70 24.62 2.63
C VAL A 157 8.46 23.51 3.37
N PRO A 158 9.40 23.85 4.27
CA PRO A 158 10.11 22.84 5.04
C PRO A 158 9.20 22.17 6.07
N VAL A 159 9.20 20.84 6.13
CA VAL A 159 8.47 20.04 7.13
C VAL A 159 9.38 19.02 7.80
N ASN A 160 9.11 18.77 9.09
CA ASN A 160 9.82 17.74 9.84
C ASN A 160 9.25 16.36 9.54
N VAL A 161 10.12 15.42 9.17
CA VAL A 161 9.81 14.00 8.99
C VAL A 161 10.69 13.15 9.88
N LYS A 162 10.25 11.92 10.15
CA LYS A 162 11.07 10.91 10.83
C LYS A 162 11.68 9.99 9.78
N VAL A 163 13.01 9.88 9.75
CA VAL A 163 13.75 9.12 8.74
C VAL A 163 14.59 8.04 9.39
N ALA A 164 14.67 6.88 8.76
CA ALA A 164 15.71 5.87 9.00
C ALA A 164 16.40 5.55 7.68
N ASN A 165 17.73 5.48 7.71
CA ASN A 165 18.54 5.08 6.56
C ASN A 165 19.15 3.72 6.85
N PHE A 166 19.21 2.86 5.84
CA PHE A 166 19.73 1.51 5.99
C PHE A 166 20.73 1.15 4.90
N THR A 167 21.68 0.31 5.27
CA THR A 167 22.55 -0.48 4.40
C THR A 167 22.07 -1.93 4.44
N LYS A 168 22.63 -2.77 3.58
CA LYS A 168 22.29 -4.19 3.57
C LYS A 168 22.57 -4.86 4.92
N GLU A 169 23.62 -4.43 5.62
CA GLU A 169 24.12 -5.03 6.86
C GLU A 169 23.33 -4.58 8.09
N ASN A 170 22.78 -3.35 8.08
CA ASN A 170 22.10 -2.78 9.23
C ASN A 170 20.57 -2.69 9.07
N SER A 171 20.04 -3.09 7.91
CA SER A 171 18.60 -3.05 7.66
C SER A 171 17.90 -4.08 8.56
N PRO A 172 16.98 -3.65 9.45
CA PRO A 172 16.11 -4.58 10.18
C PRO A 172 15.07 -5.23 9.24
N LEU A 173 15.00 -4.77 8.00
CA LEU A 173 14.01 -5.16 7.00
C LEU A 173 14.74 -5.72 5.79
N VAL A 174 15.02 -7.02 5.86
CA VAL A 174 15.40 -7.84 4.71
C VAL A 174 14.18 -8.63 4.31
N PHE A 175 13.87 -8.64 3.02
CA PHE A 175 12.75 -9.42 2.50
C PHE A 175 13.11 -10.10 1.20
N LYS A 176 12.45 -11.23 0.97
CA LYS A 176 12.67 -12.10 -0.17
C LYS A 176 11.46 -12.11 -1.08
N SER A 177 11.66 -12.02 -2.38
CA SER A 177 10.64 -12.29 -3.39
C SER A 177 10.91 -13.63 -4.04
N PHE A 178 9.85 -14.43 -4.14
CA PHE A 178 9.80 -15.68 -4.88
C PHE A 178 8.84 -15.45 -6.04
N LEU A 179 9.37 -15.38 -7.27
CA LEU A 179 8.58 -15.21 -8.48
C LEU A 179 8.74 -16.44 -9.37
N THR A 180 7.63 -17.13 -9.60
CA THR A 180 7.58 -18.32 -10.45
C THR A 180 7.12 -17.94 -11.85
N LEU A 181 7.99 -18.20 -12.83
CA LEU A 181 7.70 -18.02 -14.25
C LEU A 181 7.77 -19.37 -14.95
N TYR A 182 6.98 -19.58 -16.00
CA TYR A 182 7.10 -20.79 -16.81
C TYR A 182 6.85 -20.53 -18.29
N THR A 183 7.39 -21.43 -19.11
CA THR A 183 7.07 -21.54 -20.54
C THR A 183 6.45 -22.91 -20.80
N LEU A 184 5.72 -23.05 -21.90
CA LEU A 184 5.17 -24.34 -22.33
C LEU A 184 6.12 -25.02 -23.32
N GLN A 185 6.49 -26.26 -23.03
CA GLN A 185 7.24 -27.12 -23.95
C GLN A 185 6.39 -28.37 -24.23
N GLY A 186 5.83 -28.47 -25.44
CA GLY A 186 4.95 -29.60 -25.79
C GLY A 186 3.75 -29.73 -24.84
N ASN A 187 3.19 -28.59 -24.42
CA ASN A 187 2.09 -28.48 -23.45
C ASN A 187 2.45 -28.78 -21.98
N GLN A 188 3.72 -29.08 -21.67
CA GLN A 188 4.19 -29.22 -20.29
C GLN A 188 4.79 -27.91 -19.78
N PRO A 189 4.38 -27.42 -18.59
CA PRO A 189 4.97 -26.25 -17.98
C PRO A 189 6.40 -26.54 -17.52
N LYS A 190 7.35 -25.67 -17.88
CA LYS A 190 8.72 -25.71 -17.38
C LYS A 190 8.93 -24.51 -16.44
N PRO A 191 8.72 -24.69 -15.12
CA PRO A 191 8.83 -23.61 -14.17
C PRO A 191 10.29 -23.23 -13.91
N VAL A 192 10.49 -21.94 -13.65
CA VAL A 192 11.72 -21.32 -13.18
C VAL A 192 11.35 -20.40 -12.03
N LEU A 193 11.98 -20.64 -10.88
CA LEU A 193 11.83 -19.81 -9.69
C LEU A 193 12.93 -18.76 -9.66
N TYR A 194 12.56 -17.50 -9.50
CA TYR A 194 13.46 -16.39 -9.24
C TYR A 194 13.33 -16.02 -7.76
N GLU A 195 14.38 -16.32 -6.97
CA GLU A 195 14.48 -15.90 -5.56
C GLU A 195 15.38 -14.66 -5.48
N GLN A 196 14.85 -13.59 -4.90
CA GLN A 196 15.55 -12.31 -4.82
C GLN A 196 15.45 -11.73 -3.43
N GLU A 197 16.57 -11.33 -2.87
CA GLU A 197 16.64 -10.66 -1.57
C GLU A 197 16.87 -9.16 -1.75
N PHE A 198 16.11 -8.37 -0.99
CA PHE A 198 16.19 -6.92 -1.04
C PHE A 198 16.26 -6.32 0.36
N PHE A 199 16.78 -5.10 0.40
CA PHE A 199 16.73 -4.20 1.54
C PHE A 199 16.26 -2.82 1.06
N ILE A 200 15.70 -2.03 1.96
CA ILE A 200 15.31 -0.65 1.68
C ILE A 200 16.42 0.28 2.10
N SER A 201 16.65 1.37 1.37
CA SER A 201 17.72 2.32 1.71
C SER A 201 17.24 3.44 2.62
N LYS A 202 15.97 3.86 2.48
CA LYS A 202 15.38 4.96 3.26
C LYS A 202 13.95 4.65 3.64
N LEU A 203 13.58 4.85 4.90
CA LEU A 203 12.21 4.92 5.38
C LEU A 203 11.91 6.35 5.83
N VAL A 204 10.85 6.94 5.28
CA VAL A 204 10.33 8.25 5.67
C VAL A 204 8.94 8.08 6.27
N ASN A 205 8.80 8.43 7.54
CA ASN A 205 7.54 8.49 8.25
C ASN A 205 7.10 9.96 8.36
N SER A 206 5.98 10.29 7.73
CA SER A 206 5.39 11.63 7.76
C SER A 206 3.95 11.60 8.25
N SER A 207 3.51 12.70 8.85
CA SER A 207 2.08 12.97 9.11
C SER A 207 1.36 13.50 7.87
N SER A 208 2.11 14.05 6.91
CA SER A 208 1.60 14.56 5.64
C SER A 208 1.41 13.44 4.62
N ASN A 209 0.64 13.72 3.57
CA ASN A 209 0.49 12.79 2.45
C ASN A 209 1.86 12.59 1.76
N PRO A 210 2.32 11.34 1.55
CA PRO A 210 3.61 11.07 0.91
C PRO A 210 3.78 11.78 -0.42
N LYS A 211 2.71 11.88 -1.23
CA LYS A 211 2.74 12.49 -2.57
C LYS A 211 3.14 13.96 -2.57
N ASP A 212 2.96 14.65 -1.45
CA ASP A 212 3.25 16.07 -1.35
C ASP A 212 4.68 16.32 -0.83
N LEU A 213 5.45 15.27 -0.51
CA LEU A 213 6.83 15.40 -0.07
C LEU A 213 7.79 15.40 -1.27
N THR A 214 8.79 16.28 -1.24
CA THR A 214 9.86 16.32 -2.25
C THR A 214 10.63 15.00 -2.34
N ASP A 215 10.86 14.31 -1.22
CA ASP A 215 11.45 12.96 -1.18
C ASP A 215 10.66 11.93 -2.00
N TYR A 216 9.33 12.09 -2.11
CA TYR A 216 8.49 11.20 -2.92
C TYR A 216 8.63 11.49 -4.41
N GLN A 217 8.91 12.75 -4.78
CA GLN A 217 9.09 13.15 -6.19
C GLN A 217 10.37 12.59 -6.82
N VAL A 218 11.33 12.12 -6.02
CA VAL A 218 12.55 11.46 -6.52
C VAL A 218 12.22 10.10 -7.15
N GLN A 219 11.09 9.48 -6.77
CA GLN A 219 10.60 8.20 -7.30
C GLN A 219 11.59 7.03 -7.18
N ARG A 220 12.44 7.06 -6.15
CA ARG A 220 13.39 5.97 -5.91
C ARG A 220 12.69 4.68 -5.50
N GLY A 221 13.01 3.59 -6.19
CA GLY A 221 12.45 2.25 -5.98
C GLY A 221 12.82 1.61 -4.64
N ASP A 222 13.79 2.14 -3.91
CA ASP A 222 14.27 1.64 -2.62
C ASP A 222 13.90 2.57 -1.45
N TYR A 223 13.03 3.56 -1.68
CA TYR A 223 12.53 4.48 -0.67
C TYR A 223 11.12 4.10 -0.23
N PHE A 224 10.94 3.89 1.06
CA PHE A 224 9.63 3.62 1.66
C PHE A 224 9.11 4.90 2.30
N ILE A 225 7.96 5.40 1.86
CA ILE A 225 7.37 6.61 2.41
C ILE A 225 5.97 6.28 2.93
N ASN A 226 5.83 6.35 4.25
CA ASN A 226 4.59 6.04 4.96
C ASN A 226 3.96 7.30 5.53
N SER A 227 2.64 7.42 5.37
CA SER A 227 1.85 8.33 6.19
C SER A 227 1.34 7.62 7.45
N LYS A 228 1.84 8.04 8.61
CA LYS A 228 1.18 7.71 9.88
C LYS A 228 0.23 8.85 10.22
N LYS A 229 -1.06 8.68 9.94
CA LYS A 229 -2.09 9.56 10.51
C LYS A 229 -2.10 9.30 12.03
N THR A 230 -1.55 10.22 12.81
CA THR A 230 -1.73 10.19 14.27
C THR A 230 -3.23 10.39 14.57
N GLY A 231 -3.74 9.80 15.66
CA GLY A 231 -5.19 9.79 15.98
C GLY A 231 -5.85 11.18 16.01
N TYR A 232 -5.08 12.26 16.14
CA TYR A 232 -5.53 13.65 16.05
C TYR A 232 -6.04 14.06 14.66
N ALA A 233 -5.57 13.42 13.58
CA ALA A 233 -5.97 13.74 12.21
C ALA A 233 -7.38 13.25 11.85
N LYS A 234 -8.03 12.40 12.68
CA LYS A 234 -9.45 12.04 12.51
C LYS A 234 -10.42 13.17 12.91
N VAL A 235 -9.95 14.16 13.66
CA VAL A 235 -10.78 15.26 14.21
C VAL A 235 -10.65 16.56 13.40
N MET A 236 -9.61 16.67 12.56
CA MET A 236 -9.22 17.88 11.82
C MET A 236 -9.57 17.83 10.32
N THR A 237 -10.68 17.21 9.90
CA THR A 237 -11.21 17.37 8.52
C THR A 237 -11.96 18.70 8.32
N GLY A 238 -11.74 19.71 9.19
CA GLY A 238 -12.52 20.95 9.17
C GLY A 238 -11.76 22.27 9.27
N ILE A 239 -10.51 22.33 9.74
CA ILE A 239 -9.80 23.61 9.94
C ILE A 239 -8.31 23.46 9.62
N GLY A 240 -7.76 24.45 8.91
CA GLY A 240 -6.46 24.45 8.24
C GLY A 240 -5.25 24.02 9.07
N ILE A 241 -4.24 23.52 8.36
CA ILE A 241 -2.99 23.01 8.91
C ILE A 241 -2.20 24.19 9.51
N ALA A 242 -2.12 24.26 10.83
CA ALA A 242 -1.10 25.04 11.52
C ALA A 242 0.20 24.21 11.55
N ALA A 243 1.18 24.62 10.76
CA ALA A 243 2.52 24.06 10.79
C ALA A 243 3.20 24.40 12.14
N ALA A 244 3.18 23.47 13.09
CA ALA A 244 3.91 23.61 14.34
C ALA A 244 5.40 23.30 14.11
N VAL A 245 6.18 24.34 13.77
CA VAL A 245 7.63 24.35 13.98
C VAL A 245 7.86 24.40 15.49
N GLY A 246 8.70 23.51 16.02
CA GLY A 246 8.84 23.30 17.46
C GLY A 246 9.19 24.58 18.24
N GLY A 247 8.37 24.88 19.25
CA GLY A 247 8.81 25.55 20.46
C GLY A 247 8.48 27.03 20.66
N VAL A 248 7.22 27.46 20.54
CA VAL A 248 6.61 28.51 21.39
C VAL A 248 5.09 28.24 21.45
N ALA A 249 4.50 28.29 22.63
CA ALA A 249 3.05 28.26 22.81
C ALA A 249 2.41 29.44 22.06
N ALA A 250 1.66 29.16 21.00
CA ALA A 250 0.75 30.13 20.42
C ALA A 250 -0.67 29.78 20.87
N VAL A 251 -1.11 30.45 21.94
CA VAL A 251 -2.51 30.55 22.33
C VAL A 251 -3.23 31.29 21.20
N GLY A 252 -4.01 30.57 20.40
CA GLY A 252 -4.85 31.14 19.35
C GLY A 252 -6.21 31.52 19.93
N ALA A 253 -6.42 32.82 20.08
CA ALA A 253 -7.62 33.44 20.63
C ALA A 253 -8.91 32.96 19.95
N SER A 254 -9.92 32.60 20.75
CA SER A 254 -11.30 32.52 20.30
C SER A 254 -11.78 33.93 19.98
N ALA A 255 -12.01 34.22 18.70
CA ALA A 255 -12.74 35.41 18.28
C ALA A 255 -14.22 35.19 18.61
N ASP A 256 -14.67 35.84 19.68
CA ASP A 256 -16.07 36.10 19.97
C ASP A 256 -16.69 36.82 18.75
N ASN A 257 -17.78 36.29 18.22
CA ASN A 257 -18.61 37.03 17.27
C ASN A 257 -20.03 37.09 17.79
N SER A 258 -20.24 38.03 18.71
CA SER A 258 -21.54 38.60 19.02
C SER A 258 -22.02 39.42 17.83
N ASN A 259 -23.13 39.03 17.21
CA ASN A 259 -24.05 39.88 16.45
C ASN A 259 -25.37 39.11 16.44
N ASN A 260 -26.32 39.35 17.36
CA ASN A 260 -27.21 40.51 17.44
C ASN A 260 -27.92 40.79 16.10
N THR A 261 -29.12 40.24 15.97
CA THR A 261 -30.13 40.73 15.04
C THR A 261 -31.42 40.93 15.83
N GLN A 262 -31.86 42.19 15.80
CA GLN A 262 -33.22 42.62 16.13
C GLN A 262 -34.25 41.91 15.26
#